data_AF-A0A2V7YNU4-F1
#
_entry.id   AF-A0A2V7YNU4-F1
#
_cell.length_a   1.000
_cell.length_b   1.000
_cell.length_c   1.000
_cell.angle_alpha   90.00
_cell.angle_beta   90.00
_cell.angle_gamma   90.00
#
_symmetry.space_group_name_H-M   'P 1'
#
loop_
_entity.id
_entity.type
_entity.pdbx_description
1 polymer ?
#
loop_
_entity_poly.entity_id
_entity_poly.type
_entity_poly.pdbx_seq_one_letter_code
_entity_poly.pdbx_strand_id
1 'polypeptide(L)'
;MARRLDLESQNPTPESFLEEIHTIINSGTLRGAREVAERGLALYPDHPELQRVHYALRPFEVRLRPDLRGFYLDQSPNYEWLKNNGSAYFGKWVGLDRGELVMASDNCEEVLEALRDRDGRCTVIHHIIDF
;
A
#
# COMPACT_ATOMS: atom_id res chain seq x y z
N MET A 1 21.45 2.77 -58.62
CA MET A 1 21.17 1.70 -57.63
C MET A 1 22.02 2.01 -56.41
N ALA A 2 21.56 2.10 -55.17
CA ALA A 2 20.25 1.98 -54.53
C ALA A 2 20.40 2.60 -53.12
N ARG A 3 19.26 2.85 -52.46
CA ARG A 3 19.09 3.22 -51.03
C ARG A 3 19.33 4.68 -50.61
N ARG A 4 18.43 5.55 -51.07
CA ARG A 4 17.70 6.46 -50.16
C ARG A 4 16.68 5.61 -49.40
N LEU A 5 16.97 5.07 -48.22
CA LEU A 5 15.96 4.36 -47.40
C LEU A 5 16.26 4.33 -45.89
N ASP A 6 17.22 5.12 -45.39
CA ASP A 6 17.59 5.09 -43.95
C ASP A 6 17.06 6.31 -43.17
N LEU A 7 16.07 7.04 -43.71
CA LEU A 7 15.42 8.19 -43.05
C LEU A 7 14.04 7.87 -42.46
N GLU A 8 13.58 6.62 -42.56
CA GLU A 8 12.34 6.14 -41.90
C GLU A 8 12.60 5.61 -40.49
N SER A 9 13.66 6.07 -39.83
CA SER A 9 13.86 5.85 -38.40
C SER A 9 12.86 6.69 -37.60
N GLN A 10 11.67 6.09 -37.47
CA GLN A 10 10.89 5.95 -36.24
C GLN A 10 10.23 7.22 -35.72
N ASN A 11 9.08 7.57 -36.33
CA ASN A 11 8.02 8.14 -35.50
C ASN A 11 7.63 7.05 -34.49
N PRO A 12 7.75 7.29 -33.17
CA PRO A 12 7.45 6.28 -32.17
C PRO A 12 5.97 5.92 -32.26
N THR A 13 5.63 4.66 -32.50
CA THR A 13 4.23 4.20 -32.58
C THR A 13 3.69 3.90 -31.18
N PRO A 14 2.36 3.80 -31.00
CA PRO A 14 1.79 3.37 -29.72
C PRO A 14 2.38 2.05 -29.20
N GLU A 15 2.64 1.09 -30.09
CA GLU A 15 3.19 -0.22 -29.76
C GLU A 15 4.62 -0.10 -29.22
N SER A 16 5.44 0.77 -29.81
CA SER A 16 6.81 1.00 -29.32
C SER A 16 6.85 1.52 -27.88
N PHE A 17 5.90 2.39 -27.50
CA PHE A 17 5.76 2.85 -26.12
C PHE A 17 5.33 1.72 -25.18
N LEU A 18 4.39 0.88 -25.60
CA LEU A 18 3.92 -0.26 -24.79
C LEU A 18 5.04 -1.29 -24.55
N GLU A 19 5.85 -1.58 -25.56
CA GLU A 19 7.01 -2.47 -25.45
C GLU A 19 8.07 -1.90 -24.49
N GLU A 20 8.36 -0.60 -24.60
CA GLU A 20 9.30 0.09 -23.71
C GLU A 20 8.80 0.08 -22.25
N ILE A 21 7.51 0.37 -22.03
CA ILE A 21 6.88 0.28 -20.70
C ILE A 21 7.01 -1.12 -20.11
N HIS A 22 6.68 -2.15 -20.90
CA HIS A 22 6.79 -3.55 -20.45
C HIS A 22 8.22 -3.92 -20.05
N THR A 23 9.21 -3.48 -20.85
CA THR A 23 10.63 -3.72 -20.57
C THR A 23 11.06 -3.07 -19.26
N ILE A 24 10.65 -1.81 -19.04
CA ILE A 24 11.00 -1.07 -17.83
C ILE A 24 10.34 -1.68 -16.59
N ILE A 25 9.06 -2.10 -16.67
CA ILE A 25 8.39 -2.79 -15.57
C ILE A 25 9.14 -4.07 -15.19
N ASN A 26 9.55 -4.88 -16.18
CA ASN A 26 10.30 -6.11 -15.95
C ASN A 26 11.70 -5.86 -15.34
N SER A 27 12.27 -4.67 -15.52
CA SER A 27 13.52 -4.25 -14.87
C SER A 27 13.35 -3.76 -13.41
N GLY A 28 12.11 -3.68 -12.91
CA GLY A 28 11.80 -3.30 -11.53
C GLY A 28 11.65 -1.79 -11.29
N THR A 29 11.63 -0.95 -12.34
CA THR A 29 11.58 0.51 -12.18
C THR A 29 10.22 1.09 -12.56
N LEU A 30 9.33 1.32 -11.60
CA LEU A 30 8.02 1.94 -11.89
C LEU A 30 8.10 3.40 -12.34
N ARG A 31 9.17 4.13 -11.98
CA ARG A 31 9.34 5.53 -12.37
C ARG A 31 9.52 5.70 -13.89
N GLY A 32 10.45 4.97 -14.49
CA GLY A 32 10.68 5.03 -15.93
C GLY A 32 9.46 4.59 -16.73
N ALA A 33 8.74 3.57 -16.25
CA ALA A 33 7.49 3.13 -16.89
C ALA A 33 6.44 4.25 -16.93
N ARG A 34 6.34 5.07 -15.87
CA ARG A 34 5.45 6.24 -15.84
C ARG A 34 5.85 7.29 -16.85
N GLU A 35 7.14 7.65 -16.89
CA GLU A 35 7.66 8.67 -17.82
C GLU A 35 7.39 8.29 -19.29
N VAL A 36 7.56 7.01 -19.62
CA VAL A 36 7.27 6.50 -20.98
C VAL A 36 5.76 6.48 -21.25
N ALA A 37 4.94 6.07 -20.27
CA ALA A 37 3.48 6.11 -20.41
C ALA A 37 2.93 7.52 -20.59
N GLU A 38 3.47 8.52 -19.87
CA GLU A 38 3.13 9.93 -20.03
C GLU A 38 3.48 10.44 -21.43
N ARG A 39 4.68 10.13 -21.94
CA ARG A 39 5.11 10.49 -23.30
C ARG A 39 4.25 9.83 -24.37
N GLY A 40 3.95 8.55 -24.22
CA GLY A 40 3.11 7.81 -25.16
C GLY A 40 1.69 8.40 -25.20
N LEU A 41 1.10 8.69 -24.05
CA LEU A 41 -0.24 9.27 -23.98
C LEU A 41 -0.29 10.71 -24.50
N ALA A 42 0.77 11.50 -24.33
CA ALA A 42 0.85 12.86 -24.89
C ALA A 42 0.85 12.87 -26.43
N LEU A 43 1.44 11.84 -27.06
CA LEU A 43 1.47 11.70 -28.52
C LEU A 43 0.25 10.98 -29.08
N TYR A 44 -0.34 10.08 -28.30
CA TYR A 44 -1.47 9.25 -28.71
C TYR A 44 -2.58 9.30 -27.63
N PRO A 45 -3.25 10.45 -27.46
CA PRO A 45 -4.19 10.66 -26.36
C PRO A 45 -5.40 9.73 -26.41
N ASP A 46 -5.82 9.29 -27.60
CA ASP A 46 -7.00 8.43 -27.81
C ASP A 46 -6.65 6.93 -27.87
N HIS A 47 -5.39 6.55 -27.67
CA HIS A 47 -4.99 5.14 -27.74
C HIS A 47 -5.40 4.39 -26.47
N PRO A 48 -6.29 3.39 -26.56
CA PRO A 48 -6.95 2.79 -25.40
C PRO A 48 -5.98 2.11 -24.44
N GLU A 49 -4.96 1.41 -24.96
CA GLU A 49 -3.97 0.74 -24.11
C GLU A 49 -3.00 1.70 -23.44
N LEU A 50 -2.67 2.83 -24.08
CA LEU A 50 -1.80 3.83 -23.45
C LEU A 50 -2.55 4.54 -22.32
N GLN A 51 -3.85 4.81 -22.49
CA GLN A 51 -4.70 5.32 -21.41
C GLN A 51 -4.76 4.33 -20.24
N ARG A 52 -4.96 3.04 -20.52
CA ARG A 52 -5.05 1.99 -19.49
C ARG A 52 -3.75 1.86 -18.70
N VAL A 53 -2.62 1.78 -19.39
CA VAL A 53 -1.30 1.61 -18.78
C VAL A 53 -0.89 2.86 -18.01
N HIS A 54 -1.08 4.06 -18.57
CA HIS A 54 -0.85 5.31 -17.85
C HIS A 54 -1.69 5.39 -16.57
N TYR A 55 -2.99 5.06 -16.63
CA TYR A 55 -3.85 5.03 -15.46
C TYR A 55 -3.36 4.05 -14.39
N ALA A 56 -3.01 2.83 -14.79
CA ALA A 56 -2.51 1.80 -13.87
C ALA A 56 -1.17 2.19 -13.21
N LEU A 57 -0.33 2.94 -13.92
CA LEU A 57 0.96 3.38 -13.43
C LEU A 57 0.90 4.66 -12.59
N ARG A 58 -0.25 5.35 -12.48
CA ARG A 58 -0.36 6.57 -11.66
C ARG A 58 0.10 6.31 -10.22
N PRO A 59 0.72 7.29 -9.55
CA PRO A 59 0.92 7.24 -8.10
C PRO A 59 -0.41 6.95 -7.40
N PHE A 60 -0.39 6.12 -6.36
CA PHE A 60 -1.58 5.89 -5.56
C PHE A 60 -1.98 7.20 -4.86
N GLU A 61 -3.22 7.65 -5.08
CA GLU A 61 -3.79 8.75 -4.32
C GLU A 61 -4.48 8.17 -3.09
N VAL A 62 -3.86 8.31 -1.91
CA VAL A 62 -4.57 8.02 -0.65
C VAL A 62 -5.62 9.10 -0.44
N ARG A 63 -6.88 8.76 -0.72
CA ARG A 63 -8.01 9.65 -0.40
C ARG A 63 -8.50 9.31 1.00
N LEU A 64 -8.28 10.21 1.94
CA LEU A 64 -9.03 10.23 3.20
C LEU A 64 -10.51 10.36 2.85
N ARG A 65 -11.32 9.41 3.31
CA ARG A 65 -12.79 9.39 3.16
C ARG A 65 -13.39 9.98 4.44
N PRO A 66 -13.66 11.30 4.50
CA PRO A 66 -14.10 11.97 5.73
C PRO A 66 -15.55 11.65 6.11
N ASP A 67 -16.29 10.95 5.26
CA ASP A 67 -17.63 10.40 5.48
C ASP A 67 -17.62 9.10 6.32
N LEU A 68 -16.44 8.51 6.55
CA LEU A 68 -16.23 7.37 7.45
C LEU A 68 -15.93 7.80 8.90
N ARG A 69 -16.41 8.98 9.34
CA ARG A 69 -16.39 9.38 10.76
C ARG A 69 -17.28 8.41 11.55
N GLY A 70 -16.67 7.37 12.10
CA GLY A 70 -17.32 6.24 12.77
C GLY A 70 -16.72 4.87 12.40
N PHE A 71 -15.98 4.77 11.28
CA PHE A 71 -15.26 3.55 10.88
C PHE A 71 -13.76 3.60 11.15
N TYR A 72 -13.19 4.80 11.28
CA TYR A 72 -11.85 4.97 11.86
C TYR A 72 -11.97 4.84 13.37
N LEU A 73 -11.80 3.62 13.85
CA LEU A 73 -11.69 3.36 15.27
C LEU A 73 -10.32 3.84 15.73
N ASP A 74 -10.36 4.87 16.56
CA ASP A 74 -9.16 5.47 17.11
C ASP A 74 -8.46 4.44 18.00
N GLN A 75 -7.34 3.91 17.50
CA GLN A 75 -6.48 2.97 18.21
C GLN A 75 -5.49 3.68 19.14
N SER A 76 -5.42 5.02 19.09
CA SER A 76 -4.50 5.80 19.90
C SER A 76 -4.58 5.48 21.40
N PRO A 77 -5.76 5.26 22.01
CA PRO A 77 -5.84 4.87 23.42
C PRO A 77 -5.11 3.56 23.73
N ASN A 78 -5.19 2.55 22.85
CA ASN A 78 -4.48 1.28 23.03
C ASN A 78 -2.96 1.48 22.94
N TYR A 79 -2.50 2.28 21.97
CA TYR A 79 -1.08 2.57 21.82
C TYR A 79 -0.51 3.44 22.96
N GLU A 80 -1.30 4.39 23.48
CA GLU A 80 -0.94 5.16 24.66
C GLU A 80 -0.79 4.26 25.88
N TRP A 81 -1.70 3.30 26.06
CA TRP A 81 -1.58 2.30 27.11
C TRP A 81 -0.29 1.49 26.96
N LEU A 82 0.01 0.99 25.76
CA LEU A 82 1.24 0.22 25.50
C LEU A 82 2.49 1.04 25.80
N LYS A 83 2.52 2.31 25.40
CA LYS A 83 3.63 3.21 25.65
C LYS A 83 3.87 3.45 27.15
N ASN A 84 2.80 3.57 27.92
CA ASN A 84 2.88 3.92 29.34
C ASN A 84 3.06 2.69 30.25
N ASN A 85 2.59 1.52 29.84
CA ASN A 85 2.51 0.33 30.70
C ASN A 85 3.31 -0.86 30.16
N GLY A 86 3.69 -0.87 28.88
CA GLY A 86 4.23 -2.04 28.20
C GLY A 86 5.45 -2.65 28.90
N SER A 87 6.35 -1.81 29.45
CA SER A 87 7.53 -2.28 30.17
C SER A 87 7.22 -3.20 31.36
N ALA A 88 6.06 -3.05 32.01
CA ALA A 88 5.64 -3.90 33.12
C ALA A 88 5.18 -5.31 32.68
N TYR A 89 4.91 -5.49 31.38
CA TYR A 89 4.36 -6.72 30.81
C TYR A 89 5.34 -7.42 29.86
N PHE A 90 6.65 -7.19 30.05
CA PHE A 90 7.68 -7.80 29.23
C PHE A 90 7.53 -9.33 29.11
N GLY A 91 7.63 -9.82 27.89
CA GLY A 91 7.48 -11.24 27.54
C GLY A 91 6.03 -11.73 27.47
N LYS A 92 5.05 -10.90 27.86
CA LYS A 92 3.63 -11.26 27.87
C LYS A 92 2.91 -10.82 26.61
N TRP A 93 1.87 -11.56 26.26
CA TRP A 93 0.81 -11.11 25.38
C TRP A 93 -0.14 -10.22 26.17
N VAL A 94 -0.48 -9.06 25.63
CA VAL A 94 -1.48 -8.14 26.20
C VAL A 94 -2.63 -7.97 25.22
N GLY A 95 -3.85 -8.03 25.73
CA GLY A 95 -5.09 -7.75 25.02
C GLY A 95 -5.69 -6.46 25.54
N LEU A 96 -5.90 -5.50 24.65
CA LEU A 96 -6.43 -4.18 24.97
C LEU A 96 -7.75 -3.93 24.26
N ASP A 97 -8.60 -3.11 24.87
CA ASP A 97 -9.81 -2.57 24.28
C ASP A 97 -9.98 -1.11 24.70
N ARG A 98 -9.99 -0.18 23.74
CA ARG A 98 -10.16 1.27 23.97
C ARG A 98 -9.28 1.86 25.08
N GLY A 99 -8.04 1.41 25.19
CA GLY A 99 -7.04 1.90 26.15
C GLY A 99 -7.06 1.19 27.50
N GLU A 100 -7.86 0.14 27.66
CA GLU A 100 -7.91 -0.66 28.89
C GLU A 100 -7.29 -2.04 28.69
N LEU A 101 -6.56 -2.50 29.69
CA LEU A 101 -6.06 -3.87 29.74
C LEU A 101 -7.21 -4.85 30.01
N VAL A 102 -7.47 -5.71 29.04
CA VAL A 102 -8.43 -6.81 29.18
C VAL A 102 -7.75 -8.03 29.78
N MET A 103 -6.57 -8.38 29.26
CA MET A 103 -5.82 -9.53 29.74
C MET A 103 -4.33 -9.38 29.43
N ALA A 104 -3.49 -9.91 30.32
CA ALA A 104 -2.09 -10.21 30.02
C ALA A 104 -1.79 -11.67 30.37
N SER A 105 -1.16 -12.40 29.46
CA SER A 105 -0.80 -13.81 29.67
C SER A 105 0.50 -14.15 28.94
N ASP A 106 1.17 -15.22 29.36
CA ASP A 106 2.27 -15.82 28.60
C ASP A 106 1.76 -16.62 27.39
N ASN A 107 0.45 -16.88 27.31
CA ASN A 107 -0.22 -17.58 26.22
C ASN A 107 -1.10 -16.64 25.38
N CYS A 108 -0.84 -16.58 24.06
CA CYS A 108 -1.62 -15.79 23.11
C CYS A 108 -3.08 -16.26 23.01
N GLU A 109 -3.34 -17.56 23.10
CA GLU A 109 -4.70 -18.12 22.95
C GLU A 109 -5.62 -17.65 24.07
N GLU A 110 -5.11 -17.50 25.29
CA GLU A 110 -5.89 -16.99 26.42
C GLU A 110 -6.30 -15.53 26.21
N VAL A 111 -5.38 -14.72 25.67
CA VAL A 111 -5.64 -13.32 25.34
C VAL A 111 -6.65 -13.19 24.19
N LEU A 112 -6.55 -14.06 23.17
CA LEU A 112 -7.51 -14.13 22.07
C LEU A 112 -8.91 -14.47 22.57
N GLU A 113 -9.02 -15.50 23.41
CA GLU A 113 -10.30 -15.94 23.97
C GLU A 113 -10.94 -14.85 24.84
N ALA A 114 -10.14 -14.13 25.63
CA ALA A 114 -10.62 -13.00 26.45
C ALA A 114 -11.16 -11.82 25.62
N LEU A 115 -10.74 -11.69 24.36
CA LEU A 115 -11.19 -10.65 23.44
C LEU A 115 -12.27 -11.12 22.46
N ARG A 116 -12.66 -12.40 22.48
CA ARG A 116 -13.53 -13.00 21.46
C ARG A 116 -14.85 -12.28 21.26
N ASP A 117 -15.47 -11.84 22.35
CA ASP A 117 -16.81 -11.23 22.33
C ASP A 117 -16.76 -9.69 22.21
N ARG A 118 -15.57 -9.11 22.01
CA ARG A 118 -15.36 -7.66 21.85
C ARG A 118 -15.34 -7.27 20.37
N ASP A 119 -15.57 -5.98 20.11
CA ASP A 119 -15.46 -5.47 18.74
C ASP A 119 -13.99 -5.51 18.31
N GLY A 120 -13.63 -6.48 17.47
CA GLY A 120 -12.26 -6.70 16.98
C GLY A 120 -11.64 -5.50 16.27
N ARG A 121 -12.43 -4.48 15.92
CA ARG A 121 -11.94 -3.24 15.34
C ARG A 121 -11.47 -2.22 16.40
N CYS A 122 -11.79 -2.43 17.67
CA CYS A 122 -11.39 -1.61 18.83
C CYS A 122 -10.29 -2.27 19.69
N THR A 123 -10.02 -3.55 19.46
CA THR A 123 -9.09 -4.34 20.28
C THR A 123 -7.71 -4.42 19.65
N VAL A 124 -6.69 -4.61 20.50
CA VAL A 124 -5.31 -4.86 20.08
C VAL A 124 -4.79 -6.05 20.86
N ILE A 125 -4.10 -6.95 20.16
CA ILE A 125 -3.28 -8.01 20.77
C ILE A 125 -1.84 -7.70 20.42
N HIS A 126 -0.99 -7.63 21.42
CA HIS A 126 0.41 -7.30 21.25
C HIS A 126 1.30 -8.17 22.13
N HIS A 127 2.37 -8.72 21.56
CA HIS A 127 3.41 -9.40 22.34
C HIS A 127 4.47 -8.38 22.72
N ILE A 128 4.68 -8.18 24.01
CA ILE A 128 5.64 -7.19 24.50
C ILE A 128 7.03 -7.81 24.42
N ILE A 129 7.75 -7.45 23.37
CA ILE A 129 9.19 -7.69 23.22
C ILE A 129 9.93 -6.37 23.42
N ASP A 130 11.02 -6.42 24.17
CA ASP A 130 11.96 -5.31 24.27
C ASP A 130 13.05 -5.50 23.21
N PHE A 131 13.56 -4.39 22.67
CA PHE A 131 14.64 -4.36 21.67
C PHE A 131 15.96 -3.96 22.33
#